data_AF-A0A7W1L250-F1
#
_entry.id   AF-A0A7W1L250-F1
#
_cell.length_a   1.000
_cell.length_b   1.000
_cell.length_c   1.000
_cell.angle_alpha   90.00
_cell.angle_beta   90.00
_cell.angle_gamma   90.00
#
_symmetry.space_group_name_H-M   'P 1'
#
loop_
_entity.id
_entity.type
_entity.pdbx_description
1 polymer ?
#
loop_
_entity_poly.entity_id
_entity_poly.type
_entity_poly.pdbx_seq_one_letter_code
_entity_poly.pdbx_strand_id
1 'polypeptide(L)' 'MVIGAARSGIACARFLAARGAVVALNDLKPLAEWPPEALALKDEGVGFVPGDVPMWLLDQVELVVLS' A
#
# COMPACT_ATOMS: atom_id res chain seq x y z
N MET A 1 2.66 -5.35 3.76
CA MET A 1 2.58 -3.89 3.55
C MET A 1 3.50 -3.48 2.42
N VAL A 2 3.03 -2.61 1.52
CA VAL A 2 3.83 -2.02 0.46
C VAL A 2 4.03 -0.53 0.79
N ILE A 3 5.27 -0.08 0.82
CA ILE A 3 5.64 1.31 1.09
C ILE A 3 6.11 1.94 -0.24
N GLY A 4 5.49 3.06 -0.60
CA GLY A 4 5.61 3.75 -1.88
C GLY A 4 4.38 3.53 -2.76
N ALA A 5 3.64 4.59 -3.08
CA ALA A 5 2.48 4.60 -3.98
C ALA A 5 2.84 5.07 -5.40
N ALA A 6 4.09 4.87 -5.82
CA ALA A 6 4.55 5.07 -7.19
C ALA A 6 4.31 3.81 -8.05
N ARG A 7 4.82 3.82 -9.29
CA ARG A 7 4.54 2.78 -10.31
C ARG A 7 4.78 1.34 -9.82
N SER A 8 5.93 1.04 -9.22
CA SER A 8 6.27 -0.31 -8.77
C SER A 8 5.51 -0.73 -7.52
N GLY A 9 5.27 0.18 -6.59
CA GLY A 9 4.48 -0.09 -5.40
C GLY A 9 3.02 -0.40 -5.71
N ILE A 10 2.41 0.34 -6.64
CA ILE A 10 1.06 0.06 -7.16
C ILE A 10 1.00 -1.34 -7.77
N ALA A 11 1.95 -1.66 -8.67
CA ALA A 11 2.00 -2.97 -9.33
C ALA A 11 2.21 -4.11 -8.32
N CYS A 12 3.06 -3.91 -7.30
CA CYS A 12 3.29 -4.88 -6.24
C CYS A 12 2.05 -5.10 -5.37
N ALA A 13 1.38 -4.02 -4.95
CA ALA A 13 0.16 -4.09 -4.15
C ALA A 13 -0.93 -4.87 -4.88
N ARG A 14 -1.17 -4.55 -6.16
CA ARG A 14 -2.09 -5.29 -7.04
C ARG A 14 -1.71 -6.77 -7.16
N PHE A 15 -0.43 -7.05 -7.42
CA PHE A 15 0.06 -8.42 -7.58
C PHE A 15 -0.17 -9.30 -6.33
N LEU A 16 0.08 -8.73 -5.15
CA LEU A 16 -0.09 -9.39 -3.86
C LEU A 16 -1.57 -9.57 -3.52
N ALA A 17 -2.40 -8.54 -3.70
CA ALA A 17 -3.84 -8.60 -3.45
C ALA A 17 -4.52 -9.67 -4.32
N ALA A 18 -4.15 -9.74 -5.61
CA ALA A 18 -4.63 -10.76 -6.54
C ALA A 18 -4.25 -12.20 -6.14
N ARG A 19 -3.31 -12.39 -5.21
CA ARG A 19 -2.89 -13.70 -4.67
C ARG A 19 -3.49 -13.99 -3.29
N GLY A 20 -4.45 -13.19 -2.85
CA GLY A 20 -5.15 -13.37 -1.59
C GLY A 20 -4.40 -12.80 -0.38
N ALA A 21 -3.31 -12.04 -0.59
CA ALA A 21 -2.69 -11.32 0.51
C ALA A 21 -3.58 -10.16 0.97
N VAL A 22 -3.62 -9.93 2.28
CA VAL A 22 -4.20 -8.70 2.84
C VAL A 22 -3.16 -7.59 2.70
N VAL A 23 -3.41 -6.63 1.80
CA VAL A 23 -2.44 -5.62 1.44
C VAL A 23 -2.84 -4.25 1.98
N ALA A 24 -1.91 -3.62 2.69
CA ALA A 24 -1.92 -2.19 2.96
C ALA A 24 -0.86 -1.50 2.09
N LEU A 25 -1.25 -0.47 1.35
CA LEU A 25 -0.39 0.46 0.62
C LEU A 25 -0.16 1.70 1.48
N ASN A 26 1.08 2.16 1.53
CA ASN A 26 1.51 3.37 2.24
C ASN A 26 2.37 4.23 1.32
N ASP A 27 2.35 5.53 1.58
CA ASP A 27 3.27 6.51 1.01
C ASP A 27 3.34 7.69 2.01
N LEU A 28 4.49 8.34 2.09
CA LEU A 28 4.69 9.50 2.95
C LEU A 28 3.78 10.66 2.52
N LYS A 29 3.46 10.76 1.23
CA LYS A 29 2.57 11.80 0.72
C LYS A 29 1.15 11.62 1.25
N PRO A 30 0.43 12.73 1.51
CA PRO A 30 -0.97 12.66 1.86
C PRO A 30 -1.78 12.00 0.73
N LEU A 31 -2.86 11.30 1.09
CA LEU A 31 -3.70 10.55 0.15
C LEU A 31 -4.19 11.40 -1.04
N ALA A 32 -4.40 12.71 -0.83
CA ALA A 32 -4.84 13.63 -1.88
C ALA A 32 -3.82 13.83 -3.02
N GLU A 33 -2.54 13.52 -2.78
CA GLU A 33 -1.46 13.59 -3.77
C GLU A 33 -1.18 12.26 -4.44
N TRP A 34 -1.88 11.19 -4.04
CA TRP A 34 -1.65 9.87 -4.62
C TRP A 34 -2.17 9.83 -6.05
N PRO A 35 -1.48 9.11 -6.95
CA PRO A 35 -1.94 8.97 -8.33
C PRO A 35 -3.30 8.26 -8.35
N PRO A 36 -4.19 8.59 -9.30
CA PRO A 36 -5.50 7.95 -9.43
C PRO A 36 -5.44 6.42 -9.51
N GLU A 37 -4.38 5.87 -10.11
CA GLU A 37 -4.16 4.43 -10.18
C GLU A 37 -3.92 3.79 -8.80
N ALA A 38 -3.24 4.47 -7.88
CA ALA A 38 -3.09 3.99 -6.51
C ALA A 38 -4.43 4.01 -5.77
N LEU A 39 -5.26 5.04 -5.99
CA LEU A 39 -6.58 5.15 -5.38
C LEU A 39 -7.55 4.06 -5.88
N ALA A 40 -7.44 3.66 -7.15
CA ALA A 40 -8.24 2.59 -7.73
C ALA A 40 -7.99 1.22 -7.09
N LEU A 41 -6.85 1.00 -6.44
CA LEU A 41 -6.56 -0.24 -5.70
C LEU A 41 -7.53 -0.48 -4.54
N LYS A 42 -8.28 0.55 -4.10
CA LYS A 42 -9.32 0.40 -3.10
C LYS A 42 -10.39 -0.61 -3.54
N ASP A 43 -10.74 -0.59 -4.82
CA ASP A 43 -11.72 -1.50 -5.42
C ASP A 43 -11.17 -2.93 -5.55
N GLU A 44 -9.85 -3.07 -5.50
CA GLU A 44 -9.11 -4.34 -5.51
C GLU A 44 -8.86 -4.89 -4.09
N GLY A 45 -9.44 -4.26 -3.06
CA GLY A 45 -9.34 -4.69 -1.66
C GLY A 45 -8.07 -4.24 -0.93
N VAL A 46 -7.30 -3.31 -1.51
CA VAL A 46 -6.10 -2.75 -0.88
C VAL A 46 -6.48 -1.67 0.14
N GLY A 47 -5.98 -1.78 1.36
CA GLY A 47 -6.09 -0.76 2.40
C GLY A 47 -5.06 0.36 2.21
N PHE A 48 -5.37 1.58 2.64
CA PHE A 48 -4.46 2.72 2.55
C PHE A 48 -4.04 3.19 3.94
N VAL A 49 -2.75 3.44 4.09
CA VAL A 49 -2.14 4.02 5.28
C VAL A 49 -1.30 5.21 4.81
N PRO A 50 -1.88 6.40 4.60
CA PRO A 50 -1.11 7.57 4.13
C PRO A 50 -0.28 8.18 5.26
N GLY A 51 0.85 8.80 4.89
CA GLY A 51 1.75 9.46 5.84
C GLY A 51 2.66 8.47 6.56
N ASP A 52 2.99 8.79 7.82
CA ASP A 52 3.86 7.95 8.62
C ASP A 52 3.19 6.62 8.97
N VAL A 53 3.99 5.54 8.94
CA VAL A 53 3.55 4.23 9.38
C VAL A 53 3.72 4.14 10.90
N PRO A 54 2.63 3.94 11.67
CA PRO A 54 2.77 3.75 13.10
C PRO A 54 3.58 2.48 13.40
N MET A 55 4.57 2.56 14.30
CA MET A 55 5.45 1.42 14.61
C MET A 55 4.69 0.16 15.04
N TRP A 56 3.62 0.32 15.82
CA TRP A 56 2.78 -0.79 16.28
C TRP A 56 2.07 -1.54 15.14
N LEU A 57 1.89 -0.91 13.97
CA LEU A 57 1.32 -1.57 12.81
C LEU A 57 2.34 -2.50 12.16
N LEU A 58 3.63 -2.16 12.21
CA LEU A 58 4.70 -3.00 11.65
C LEU A 58 4.81 -4.33 12.40
N ASP A 59 4.52 -4.37 13.69
CA ASP A 59 4.49 -5.61 14.49
C ASP A 59 3.43 -6.61 14.01
N GLN A 60 2.41 -6.13 13.28
CA GLN A 60 1.33 -6.95 12.73
C GLN A 60 1.53 -7.31 11.26
N VAL A 61 2.63 -6.84 10.64
CA VAL A 61 2.89 -7.05 9.21
C VAL A 61 3.86 -8.20 9.00
N GLU A 62 3.45 -9.19 8.23
CA GLU A 62 4.26 -10.38 7.93
C GLU A 62 5.35 -10.11 6.88
N LEU A 63 5.13 -9.13 6.00
CA LEU A 63 6.04 -8.77 4.90
C LEU A 63 5.98 -7.26 4.64
N VAL A 64 7.14 -6.62 4.61
CA VAL A 64 7.29 -5.23 4.13
C VAL A 64 7.99 -5.25 2.76
N VAL A 65 7.37 -4.60 1.77
CA VAL A 65 7.97 -4.34 0.46
C VAL A 65 8.25 -2.84 0.36
N LEU A 66 9.51 -2.49 0.11
CA LEU A 66 9.96 -1.12 -0.13
C LEU A 66 10.06 -0.89 -1.64
N SER A 67 9.43 0.17 -2.14
CA SER A 67 9.41 0.56 -3.56
C SER A 67 9.86 1.99 -3.78
#